data_AF-A0A6J1CDR7-F1
#
_entry.id   AF-A0A6J1CDR7-F1
#
_cell.length_a   1.000
_cell.length_b   1.000
_cell.length_c   1.000
_cell.angle_alpha   90.00
_cell.angle_beta   90.00
_cell.angle_gamma   90.00
#
_symmetry.space_group_name_H-M   'P 1'
#
loop_
_entity.id
_entity.type
_entity.pdbx_description
1 polymer ?
#
loop_
_entity_poly.entity_id
_entity_poly.type
_entity_poly.pdbx_seq_one_letter_code
_entity_poly.pdbx_strand_id
1 'polypeptide(L)'
;MTDLGALKYFLGLEISYTNNGLFINEAKYTRDVLQRFGMLSAKPCTTPMSLSSTTDIGASCSAEDIRNYRSLIGSLHYLTFTRPDITFAVGKLSQFMHAPWDSHDRRSTSGFVIFLGSNPISWGSKKQSTVSRSSTKAEYRCLASTAAELFCVRQLLKDLHVFSTQSPVLWCDNASAIQLAKNLVFHG
;
A
#
# COMPACT_ATOMS: atom_id res chain seq x y z
N MET A 1 20.52 22.86 -23.73
CA MET A 1 20.07 21.89 -22.71
C MET A 1 21.33 21.33 -22.07
N THR A 2 21.66 21.77 -20.85
CA THR A 2 22.90 21.40 -20.15
C THR A 2 22.72 20.06 -19.45
N ASP A 3 23.64 19.13 -19.68
CA ASP A 3 23.70 17.86 -18.96
C ASP A 3 24.14 18.11 -17.51
N LEU A 4 23.29 17.71 -16.56
CA LEU A 4 23.52 17.86 -15.11
C LEU A 4 24.24 16.63 -14.51
N GLY A 5 24.60 15.66 -15.35
CA GLY A 5 25.22 14.40 -14.94
C GLY A 5 24.21 13.42 -14.33
N ALA A 6 24.74 12.34 -13.74
CA ALA A 6 23.91 11.27 -13.17
C ALA A 6 23.10 11.76 -11.96
N LEU A 7 21.81 11.40 -11.92
CA LEU A 7 20.86 11.80 -10.89
C LEU A 7 21.25 11.19 -9.53
N LYS A 8 21.69 12.00 -8.57
CA LYS A 8 22.05 11.53 -7.22
C LYS A 8 20.93 11.64 -6.19
N TYR A 9 20.11 12.68 -6.29
CA TYR A 9 18.99 12.91 -5.38
C TYR A 9 17.77 13.41 -6.15
N PHE A 10 16.61 12.85 -5.83
CA PHE A 10 15.33 13.26 -6.40
C PHE A 10 14.20 13.07 -5.38
N LEU A 11 13.50 14.15 -5.03
CA LEU A 11 12.33 14.12 -4.13
C LEU A 11 12.57 13.41 -2.77
N GLY A 12 13.79 13.43 -2.24
CA GLY A 12 14.14 12.76 -0.98
C GLY A 12 14.61 11.31 -1.13
N LEU A 13 14.59 10.79 -2.37
CA LEU A 13 15.24 9.55 -2.77
C LEU A 13 16.70 9.82 -3.13
N GLU A 14 17.60 9.05 -2.53
CA GLU A 14 19.00 8.97 -2.88
C GLU A 14 19.21 7.82 -3.86
N ILE A 15 19.86 8.11 -4.98
CA ILE A 15 20.08 7.15 -6.05
C ILE A 15 21.57 6.83 -6.11
N SER A 16 21.89 5.55 -5.93
CA SER A 16 23.24 5.02 -6.03
C SER A 16 23.33 4.07 -7.21
N TYR A 17 24.27 4.33 -8.11
CA TYR A 17 24.54 3.48 -9.27
C TYR A 17 25.62 2.46 -8.89
N THR A 18 25.33 1.19 -9.11
CA THR A 18 26.27 0.08 -8.91
C THR A 18 26.47 -0.66 -10.23
N ASN A 19 27.52 -1.48 -10.33
CA ASN A 19 27.77 -2.29 -11.53
C ASN A 19 26.61 -3.25 -11.85
N ASN A 20 25.76 -3.56 -10.87
CA ASN A 20 24.62 -4.48 -11.00
C ASN A 20 23.28 -3.76 -11.15
N GLY A 21 23.25 -2.42 -11.19
CA GLY A 21 22.02 -1.66 -11.40
C GLY A 21 21.88 -0.45 -10.47
N LEU A 22 20.64 0.00 -10.31
CA LEU A 22 20.26 1.20 -9.58
C LEU A 22 19.72 0.85 -8.19
N PHE A 23 20.30 1.44 -7.16
CA PHE A 23 19.82 1.31 -5.78
C PHE A 23 19.18 2.62 -5.32
N ILE A 24 17.98 2.52 -4.73
CA ILE A 24 17.22 3.67 -4.23
C ILE A 24 17.19 3.61 -2.71
N ASN A 25 17.58 4.69 -2.05
CA ASN A 25 17.59 4.84 -0.60
C ASN A 25 16.73 6.03 -0.17
N GLU A 26 15.80 5.80 0.76
CA GLU A 26 14.89 6.83 1.28
C GLU A 26 15.20 7.21 2.75
N ALA A 27 16.36 6.80 3.28
CA ALA A 27 16.73 7.03 4.69
C ALA A 27 16.75 8.52 5.08
N LYS A 28 17.03 9.43 4.15
CA LYS A 28 16.97 10.87 4.40
C LYS A 28 15.53 11.33 4.60
N TYR A 29 14.65 11.05 3.63
CA TYR A 29 13.23 11.43 3.73
C TYR A 29 12.56 10.81 4.95
N THR A 30 12.86 9.54 5.26
CA THR A 30 12.35 8.88 6.48
C THR A 30 12.75 9.65 7.74
N ARG A 31 14.02 10.08 7.86
CA ARG A 31 14.49 10.87 9.00
C ARG A 31 13.82 12.25 9.07
N ASP A 32 13.66 12.91 7.93
CA ASP A 32 13.00 14.22 7.85
C ASP A 32 11.53 14.13 8.30
N VAL A 33 10.81 13.07 7.90
CA VAL A 33 9.44 12.79 8.36
C VAL A 33 9.41 12.51 9.86
N LEU A 34 10.31 11.66 10.38
CA LEU A 34 10.38 11.37 11.82
C LEU A 34 10.68 12.63 12.63
N GLN A 35 11.60 13.49 12.17
CA GLN A 35 11.90 14.76 12.82
C GLN A 35 10.69 15.70 12.82
N ARG A 36 10.01 15.82 11.67
CA ARG A 36 8.84 16.70 11.50
C ARG A 36 7.70 16.36 12.46
N PHE A 37 7.49 15.08 12.74
CA PHE A 37 6.43 14.61 13.64
C PHE A 37 6.94 14.26 15.06
N GLY A 38 8.19 14.62 15.41
CA GLY A 38 8.74 14.42 16.75
C GLY A 38 8.99 12.96 17.14
N MET A 39 9.24 12.08 16.18
CA MET A 39 9.36 10.62 16.34
C MET A 39 10.80 10.08 16.20
N LEU A 40 11.83 10.92 16.33
CA LEU A 40 13.24 10.48 16.17
C LEU A 40 13.68 9.40 17.18
N SER A 41 13.08 9.37 18.36
CA SER A 41 13.35 8.37 19.40
C SER A 41 12.43 7.15 19.34
N ALA A 42 11.61 7.01 18.30
CA ALA A 42 10.69 5.89 18.16
C ALA A 42 11.47 4.58 17.95
N LYS A 43 11.03 3.52 18.63
CA LYS A 43 11.61 2.17 18.49
C LYS A 43 11.16 1.54 17.17
N PRO A 44 12.03 0.79 16.47
CA PRO A 44 11.62 0.00 15.31
C PRO A 44 10.51 -0.98 15.69
N CYS A 45 9.52 -1.13 14.80
CA CYS A 45 8.45 -2.11 14.94
C CYS A 45 8.37 -2.95 13.66
N THR A 46 8.25 -4.26 13.81
CA THR A 46 8.11 -5.21 12.69
C THR A 46 6.66 -5.29 12.18
N THR A 47 5.68 -4.99 13.03
CA THR A 47 4.26 -4.97 12.70
C THR A 47 3.73 -3.54 12.86
N PRO A 48 3.67 -2.75 11.76
CA PRO A 48 3.33 -1.32 11.83
C PRO A 48 1.93 -1.01 12.37
N MET A 49 1.08 -2.03 12.53
CA MET A 49 -0.26 -1.91 13.09
C MET A 49 -0.61 -3.16 13.92
N SER A 50 -1.12 -2.95 15.14
CA SER A 50 -1.72 -4.01 15.96
C SER A 50 -3.21 -4.15 15.62
N LEU A 51 -3.75 -5.37 15.61
CA LEU A 51 -5.18 -5.63 15.41
C LEU A 51 -6.05 -5.18 16.60
N SER A 52 -5.44 -4.96 17.77
CA SER A 52 -6.13 -4.53 18.99
C SER A 52 -5.96 -3.03 19.20
N SER A 53 -6.87 -2.22 18.68
CA SER A 53 -7.00 -0.82 19.09
C SER A 53 -8.22 -0.66 19.98
N THR A 54 -8.03 -0.83 21.29
CA THR A 54 -8.83 -0.12 22.29
C THR A 54 -8.44 1.34 22.19
N THR A 55 -9.17 2.10 21.37
CA THR A 55 -9.04 3.56 21.37
C THR A 55 -10.07 4.07 22.38
N ASP A 56 -9.59 4.68 23.46
CA ASP A 56 -10.45 5.32 24.44
C ASP A 56 -11.32 6.37 23.75
N ILE A 57 -12.62 6.18 23.92
CA ILE A 57 -13.71 6.94 23.31
C ILE A 57 -13.81 8.27 24.08
N GLY A 58 -13.64 9.41 23.41
CA GLY A 58 -14.05 10.69 24.00
C GLY A 58 -13.46 11.99 23.46
N ALA A 59 -12.35 11.96 22.70
CA ALA A 59 -11.74 13.21 22.21
C ALA A 59 -12.39 13.70 20.90
N SER A 60 -13.14 14.81 20.98
CA SER A 60 -13.45 15.63 19.80
C SER A 60 -12.15 16.24 19.28
N CYS A 61 -11.89 16.14 17.98
CA CYS A 61 -10.64 16.67 17.44
C CYS A 61 -10.76 18.02 16.78
N SER A 62 -9.72 18.82 16.99
CA SER A 62 -9.57 20.13 16.37
C SER A 62 -9.32 19.99 14.88
N ALA A 63 -9.67 21.02 14.11
CA ALA A 63 -9.30 21.13 12.71
C ALA A 63 -7.77 21.05 12.51
N GLU A 64 -6.99 21.49 13.50
CA GLU A 64 -5.53 21.40 13.48
C GLU A 64 -5.04 19.96 13.58
N ASP A 65 -5.64 19.14 14.44
CA ASP A 65 -5.29 17.72 14.59
C ASP A 65 -5.60 16.95 13.31
N ILE A 66 -6.75 17.24 12.69
CA ILE A 66 -7.14 16.65 11.39
C ILE A 66 -6.14 17.04 10.31
N ARG A 67 -5.68 18.30 10.27
CA ARG A 67 -4.70 18.77 9.30
C ARG A 67 -3.34 18.09 9.50
N ASN A 68 -2.87 17.99 10.74
CA ASN A 68 -1.61 17.33 11.08
C ASN A 68 -1.67 15.83 10.76
N TYR A 69 -2.79 15.17 11.05
CA TYR A 69 -3.04 13.78 10.67
C TYR A 69 -2.97 13.59 9.15
N ARG A 70 -3.69 14.42 8.37
CA ARG A 70 -3.65 14.36 6.90
C ARG A 70 -2.24 14.58 6.35
N SER A 71 -1.48 15.51 6.93
CA SER A 71 -0.09 15.75 6.54
C SER A 71 0.83 14.56 6.88
N LEU A 72 0.60 13.89 8.01
CA LEU A 72 1.33 12.68 8.40
C LEU A 72 1.04 11.55 7.42
N ILE A 73 -0.25 11.26 7.17
CA ILE A 73 -0.65 10.20 6.24
C ILE A 73 -0.12 10.46 4.84
N GLY A 74 -0.13 11.71 4.34
CA GLY A 74 0.46 12.05 3.05
C GLY A 74 1.97 11.77 2.98
N SER A 75 2.70 12.09 4.05
CA SER A 75 4.15 11.82 4.15
C SER A 75 4.43 10.32 4.20
N LEU A 76 3.63 9.57 4.96
CA LEU A 76 3.73 8.10 5.01
C LEU A 76 3.33 7.44 3.70
N HIS A 77 2.38 8.01 2.95
CA HIS A 77 1.99 7.50 1.65
C HIS A 77 3.14 7.60 0.64
N TYR A 78 3.93 8.66 0.70
CA TYR A 78 5.14 8.77 -0.12
C TYR A 78 6.14 7.64 0.18
N LEU A 79 6.38 7.34 1.47
CA LEU A 79 7.24 6.23 1.89
C LEU A 79 6.78 4.87 1.36
N THR A 80 5.48 4.65 1.13
CA THR A 80 4.97 3.37 0.61
C THR A 80 5.56 3.01 -0.76
N PHE A 81 6.10 3.98 -1.51
CA PHE A 81 6.73 3.74 -2.80
C PHE A 81 8.03 2.92 -2.71
N THR A 82 8.76 2.98 -1.58
CA THR A 82 9.95 2.13 -1.35
C THR A 82 9.78 1.17 -0.17
N ARG A 83 8.73 1.35 0.64
CA ARG A 83 8.43 0.57 1.85
C ARG A 83 7.07 -0.13 1.74
N PRO A 84 7.00 -1.26 1.00
CA PRO A 84 5.76 -2.02 0.87
C PRO A 84 5.23 -2.54 2.21
N ASP A 85 6.10 -2.76 3.19
CA ASP A 85 5.79 -3.29 4.53
C ASP A 85 4.86 -2.38 5.35
N ILE A 86 4.91 -1.06 5.15
CA ILE A 86 4.02 -0.12 5.85
C ILE A 86 2.71 0.15 5.10
N THR A 87 2.59 -0.30 3.84
CA THR A 87 1.45 0.02 2.94
C THR A 87 0.11 -0.31 3.58
N PHE A 88 0.00 -1.46 4.24
CA PHE A 88 -1.24 -1.86 4.89
C PHE A 88 -1.65 -0.89 6.01
N ALA A 89 -0.72 -0.53 6.89
CA ALA A 89 -0.98 0.37 7.99
C ALA A 89 -1.35 1.77 7.50
N VAL A 90 -0.59 2.31 6.54
CA VAL A 90 -0.86 3.61 5.92
C VAL A 90 -2.21 3.59 5.19
N GLY A 91 -2.49 2.52 4.44
CA GLY A 91 -3.76 2.32 3.75
C GLY A 91 -4.93 2.28 4.72
N LYS A 92 -4.79 1.63 5.87
CA LYS A 92 -5.82 1.59 6.92
C LYS A 92 -6.03 2.95 7.58
N LEU A 93 -4.96 3.64 7.95
CA LEU A 93 -5.04 4.98 8.55
C LEU A 93 -5.64 6.02 7.58
N SER A 94 -5.31 5.94 6.29
CA SER A 94 -5.87 6.85 5.28
C SER A 94 -7.40 6.84 5.19
N GLN A 95 -8.04 5.78 5.69
CA GLN A 95 -9.50 5.65 5.74
C GLN A 95 -10.16 6.63 6.72
N PHE A 96 -9.39 7.17 7.66
CA PHE A 96 -9.85 8.04 8.74
C PHE A 96 -9.36 9.48 8.58
N MET A 97 -8.93 9.90 7.39
CA MET A 97 -8.42 11.27 7.13
C MET A 97 -9.41 12.40 7.48
N HIS A 98 -10.72 12.13 7.46
CA HIS A 98 -11.75 13.11 7.82
C HIS A 98 -12.13 13.04 9.31
N ALA A 99 -11.99 11.86 9.93
CA ALA A 99 -12.33 11.61 11.32
C ALA A 99 -11.38 10.55 11.91
N PRO A 100 -10.15 10.92 12.30
CA PRO A 100 -9.12 9.99 12.79
C PRO A 100 -9.51 9.15 14.01
N TRP A 101 -10.51 9.63 14.77
CA TRP A 101 -11.02 9.01 16.00
C TRP A 101 -12.34 8.23 15.78
N ASP A 102 -12.83 8.14 14.55
CA ASP A 102 -14.05 7.38 14.25
C ASP A 102 -13.74 5.88 14.17
N SER A 103 -14.17 5.14 15.18
CA SER A 103 -14.00 3.68 15.24
C SER A 103 -15.10 2.90 14.52
N HIS A 104 -16.14 3.56 13.98
CA HIS A 104 -17.34 2.90 13.46
C HIS A 104 -17.27 2.61 11.97
N ASP A 105 -16.34 1.74 11.56
CA ASP A 105 -16.27 1.28 10.19
C ASP A 105 -16.24 -0.25 10.08
N ARG A 106 -17.22 -0.80 9.34
CA ARG A 106 -17.42 -2.24 9.14
C ARG A 106 -16.91 -2.74 7.78
N ARG A 107 -16.23 -1.89 7.00
CA ARG A 107 -15.74 -2.24 5.66
C ARG A 107 -14.39 -2.96 5.76
N SER A 108 -14.28 -4.08 5.07
CA SER A 108 -13.01 -4.80 4.94
C SER A 108 -11.99 -3.96 4.15
N THR A 109 -10.71 -4.14 4.46
CA THR A 109 -9.60 -3.54 3.72
C THR A 109 -8.96 -4.62 2.86
N SER A 110 -8.92 -4.40 1.55
CA SER A 110 -8.26 -5.27 0.59
C SER A 110 -6.80 -4.84 0.44
N GLY A 111 -5.87 -5.79 0.51
CA GLY A 111 -4.45 -5.56 0.25
C GLY A 111 -3.95 -6.47 -0.87
N PHE A 112 -2.99 -6.00 -1.65
CA PHE A 112 -2.34 -6.81 -2.68
C PHE A 112 -0.86 -6.43 -2.85
N VAL A 113 -0.11 -7.38 -3.39
CA VAL A 113 1.25 -7.18 -3.90
C VAL A 113 1.43 -8.03 -5.16
N ILE A 114 2.02 -7.44 -6.19
CA ILE A 114 2.30 -8.03 -7.49
C ILE A 114 3.82 -8.09 -7.65
N PHE A 115 4.31 -9.28 -7.97
CA PHE A 115 5.74 -9.55 -8.17
C PHE A 115 6.04 -9.81 -9.65
N LEU A 116 7.24 -9.39 -10.06
CA LEU A 116 7.91 -9.82 -11.29
C LEU A 116 9.18 -10.58 -10.89
N GLY A 117 9.13 -11.91 -11.00
CA GLY A 117 10.13 -12.78 -10.39
C GLY A 117 10.12 -12.63 -8.87
N SER A 118 11.28 -12.32 -8.27
CA SER A 118 11.41 -12.07 -6.82
C SER A 118 11.21 -10.60 -6.44
N ASN A 119 10.93 -9.71 -7.39
CA ASN A 119 10.86 -8.28 -7.16
C ASN A 119 9.40 -7.80 -7.07
N PRO A 120 8.97 -7.14 -6.00
CA PRO A 120 7.66 -6.49 -5.96
C PRO A 120 7.65 -5.29 -6.94
N ILE A 121 6.63 -5.21 -7.79
CA ILE A 121 6.51 -4.16 -8.81
C ILE A 121 5.24 -3.32 -8.66
N SER A 122 4.24 -3.79 -7.91
CA SER A 122 3.03 -3.03 -7.59
C SER A 122 2.42 -3.58 -6.30
N TRP A 123 1.88 -2.71 -5.45
CA TRP A 123 1.23 -3.10 -4.20
C TRP A 123 0.26 -2.01 -3.77
N GLY A 124 -0.67 -2.36 -2.89
CA GLY A 124 -1.65 -1.41 -2.40
C GLY A 124 -2.49 -1.95 -1.28
N SER A 125 -3.11 -1.03 -0.55
CA SER A 125 -4.13 -1.35 0.45
C SER A 125 -5.27 -0.35 0.34
N LYS A 126 -6.48 -0.85 0.09
CA LYS A 126 -7.66 -0.04 -0.16
C LYS A 126 -8.87 -0.59 0.57
N LYS A 127 -9.66 0.32 1.13
CA LYS A 127 -10.96 0.02 1.72
C LYS A 127 -11.96 -0.40 0.66
N GLN A 128 -12.71 -1.47 0.90
CA GLN A 128 -13.79 -1.87 0.00
C GLN A 128 -14.89 -0.80 -0.02
N SER A 129 -15.48 -0.54 -1.19
CA SER A 129 -16.57 0.44 -1.35
C SER A 129 -17.85 0.02 -0.64
N THR A 130 -18.03 -1.29 -0.41
CA THR A 130 -19.23 -1.87 0.19
C THR A 130 -18.87 -2.78 1.36
N VAL A 131 -19.76 -2.88 2.33
CA VAL A 131 -19.61 -3.82 3.44
C VAL A 131 -19.79 -5.25 2.91
N SER A 132 -18.89 -6.15 3.30
CA SER A 132 -18.98 -7.58 3.03
C SER A 132 -19.67 -8.26 4.20
N ARG A 133 -20.64 -9.14 3.91
CA ARG A 133 -21.36 -9.91 4.95
C ARG A 133 -20.65 -11.22 5.35
N SER A 134 -19.53 -11.54 4.69
CA SER A 134 -18.67 -12.68 5.00
C SER A 134 -17.23 -12.39 4.59
N SER A 135 -16.27 -13.08 5.21
CA SER A 135 -14.85 -13.02 4.84
C SER A 135 -14.65 -13.50 3.39
N THR A 136 -15.32 -14.57 2.97
CA THR A 136 -15.28 -15.09 1.59
C THR A 136 -15.66 -14.03 0.56
N LYS A 137 -16.72 -13.25 0.82
CA LYS A 137 -17.15 -12.18 -0.09
C LYS A 137 -16.15 -11.02 -0.13
N ALA A 138 -15.54 -10.70 1.01
CA ALA A 138 -14.49 -9.69 1.08
C ALA A 138 -13.26 -10.13 0.26
N GLU A 139 -12.81 -11.36 0.43
CA GLU A 139 -11.65 -11.91 -0.29
C GLU A 139 -11.90 -12.05 -1.79
N TYR A 140 -13.10 -12.49 -2.20
CA TYR A 140 -13.47 -12.52 -3.62
C TYR A 140 -13.41 -11.14 -4.27
N ARG A 141 -13.88 -10.09 -3.58
CA ARG A 141 -13.77 -8.70 -4.04
C ARG A 141 -12.32 -8.22 -4.10
N CYS A 142 -11.50 -8.64 -3.14
CA CYS A 142 -10.07 -8.40 -3.12
C CYS A 142 -9.44 -8.99 -4.40
N LEU A 143 -9.69 -10.27 -4.68
CA LEU A 143 -9.19 -10.96 -5.87
C LEU A 143 -9.62 -10.29 -7.18
N ALA A 144 -10.89 -9.90 -7.30
CA ALA A 144 -11.38 -9.21 -8.48
C ALA A 144 -10.66 -7.87 -8.72
N SER A 145 -10.41 -7.11 -7.65
CA SER A 145 -9.67 -5.85 -7.74
C SER A 145 -8.21 -6.07 -8.11
N THR A 146 -7.54 -7.05 -7.48
CA THR A 146 -6.16 -7.40 -7.78
C THR A 146 -5.98 -7.92 -9.20
N ALA A 147 -6.96 -8.67 -9.73
CA ALA A 147 -6.93 -9.15 -11.10
C ALA A 147 -6.98 -7.99 -12.12
N ALA A 148 -7.74 -6.93 -11.83
CA ALA A 148 -7.78 -5.73 -12.66
C ALA A 148 -6.42 -5.00 -12.65
N GLU A 149 -5.81 -4.82 -11.48
CA GLU A 149 -4.46 -4.22 -11.36
C GLU A 149 -3.41 -5.05 -12.10
N LEU A 150 -3.45 -6.37 -11.93
CA LEU A 150 -2.57 -7.31 -12.63
C LEU A 150 -2.72 -7.24 -14.14
N PHE A 151 -3.95 -7.07 -14.65
CA PHE A 151 -4.20 -6.85 -16.07
C PHE A 151 -3.55 -5.56 -16.56
N CYS A 152 -3.73 -4.45 -15.84
CA CYS A 152 -3.10 -3.17 -16.16
C CYS A 152 -1.57 -3.27 -16.19
N VAL A 153 -0.97 -3.91 -15.18
CA VAL A 153 0.48 -4.15 -15.11
C VAL A 153 0.95 -4.98 -16.30
N ARG A 154 0.23 -6.06 -16.65
CA ARG A 154 0.58 -6.90 -17.80
C ARG A 154 0.50 -6.12 -19.11
N GLN A 155 -0.48 -5.22 -19.26
CA GLN A 155 -0.59 -4.38 -20.44
C GLN A 155 0.59 -3.40 -20.52
N LEU A 156 0.91 -2.72 -19.42
CA LEU A 156 2.08 -1.84 -19.35
C LEU A 156 3.38 -2.57 -19.70
N LEU A 157 3.59 -3.79 -19.20
CA LEU A 157 4.77 -4.59 -19.54
C LEU A 157 4.84 -4.92 -21.02
N LYS A 158 3.71 -5.22 -21.68
CA LYS A 158 3.68 -5.43 -23.13
C LYS A 158 4.05 -4.15 -23.89
N ASP A 159 3.55 -3.00 -23.45
CA ASP A 159 3.86 -1.71 -24.06
C ASP A 159 5.37 -1.39 -23.91
N LEU A 160 5.97 -1.81 -22.80
CA LEU A 160 7.42 -1.76 -22.56
C LEU A 160 8.22 -2.90 -23.23
N HIS A 161 7.58 -3.68 -24.11
CA HIS A 161 8.19 -4.80 -24.84
C HIS A 161 8.75 -5.93 -23.95
N VAL A 162 8.24 -6.06 -22.73
CA VAL A 162 8.51 -7.15 -21.80
C VAL A 162 7.42 -8.21 -21.94
N PHE A 163 7.69 -9.25 -22.72
CA PHE A 163 6.74 -10.32 -23.00
C PHE A 163 6.88 -11.47 -22.01
N SER A 164 5.91 -11.63 -21.11
CA SER A 164 5.79 -12.83 -20.28
C SER A 164 4.82 -13.83 -20.92
N THR A 165 5.36 -15.00 -21.30
CA THR A 165 4.60 -16.14 -21.87
C THR A 165 3.82 -16.91 -20.81
N GLN A 166 4.20 -16.81 -19.54
CA GLN A 166 3.50 -17.47 -18.45
C GLN A 166 2.23 -16.71 -18.06
N SER A 167 1.14 -17.45 -17.82
CA SER A 167 -0.06 -16.89 -17.22
C SER A 167 0.27 -16.43 -15.80
N PRO A 168 -0.10 -15.20 -15.41
CA PRO A 168 0.16 -14.74 -14.05
C PRO A 168 -0.66 -15.57 -13.05
N VAL A 169 -0.08 -15.81 -11.88
CA VAL A 169 -0.70 -16.59 -10.80
C VAL A 169 -1.19 -15.62 -9.73
N LEU A 170 -2.47 -15.76 -9.35
CA LEU A 170 -3.08 -14.98 -8.28
C LEU A 170 -3.24 -15.87 -7.04
N TRP A 171 -2.59 -15.48 -5.94
CA TRP A 171 -2.64 -16.19 -4.67
C TRP A 171 -3.70 -15.59 -3.75
N CYS A 172 -4.37 -16.44 -2.98
CA CYS A 172 -5.34 -16.07 -1.95
C CYS A 172 -5.21 -17.05 -0.79
N ASP A 173 -5.40 -16.60 0.44
CA ASP A 173 -5.40 -17.44 1.63
C ASP A 173 -6.79 -18.03 1.95
N ASN A 174 -7.85 -17.52 1.32
CA ASN A 174 -9.23 -17.98 1.54
C ASN A 174 -9.67 -19.01 0.48
N ALA A 175 -9.67 -20.28 0.88
CA ALA A 175 -10.07 -21.41 0.03
C ALA A 175 -11.49 -21.26 -0.58
N SER A 176 -12.46 -20.74 0.18
CA SER A 176 -13.82 -20.54 -0.32
C SER A 176 -13.88 -19.45 -1.39
N ALA A 177 -13.07 -18.39 -1.26
CA ALA A 177 -13.00 -17.34 -2.28
C ALA A 177 -12.35 -17.86 -3.57
N ILE A 178 -11.31 -18.69 -3.45
CA ILE A 178 -10.68 -19.38 -4.59
C ILE A 178 -11.70 -20.26 -5.31
N GLN A 179 -12.48 -21.05 -4.57
CA GLN A 179 -13.48 -21.93 -5.16
C GLN A 179 -14.56 -21.14 -5.88
N LEU A 180 -15.03 -20.03 -5.29
CA LEU A 180 -15.99 -19.14 -5.93
C LEU A 180 -15.45 -18.55 -7.24
N ALA A 181 -14.17 -18.13 -7.25
CA ALA A 181 -13.52 -17.58 -8.44
C ALA A 181 -13.27 -18.60 -9.56
N LYS A 182 -13.14 -19.89 -9.22
CA LYS A 182 -12.98 -20.97 -10.20
C LYS A 182 -14.30 -21.38 -10.87
N ASN A 183 -15.44 -21.04 -10.27
CA ASN A 183 -16.74 -21.50 -10.72
C ASN A 183 -17.38 -20.50 -11.71
N LEU A 184 -17.38 -20.88 -12.99
CA LEU A 184 -17.92 -20.06 -14.09
C LEU A 184 -19.41 -19.69 -13.95
N VAL A 185 -20.17 -20.41 -13.12
CA VAL A 185 -21.62 -20.25 -12.93
C VAL A 185 -21.99 -18.97 -12.17
N PHE A 186 -21.06 -18.38 -11.41
CA PHE A 186 -21.33 -17.21 -10.55
C PHE A 186 -20.87 -15.86 -11.15
N HIS A 187 -20.57 -15.81 -12.46
CA HIS A 187 -20.12 -14.60 -13.16
C HIS A 187 -21.23 -13.88 -13.95
N GLY A 188 -22.50 -14.21 -13.70
CA GLY A 188 -23.68 -13.56 -14.29
C GLY A 188 -24.17 -12.36 -13.50
#